data_AF-A0A7X4CLR5-F1
#
_entry.id   AF-A0A7X4CLR5-F1
#
_cell.length_a   1.000
_cell.length_b   1.000
_cell.length_c   1.000
_cell.angle_alpha   90.00
_cell.angle_beta   90.00
_cell.angle_gamma   90.00
#
_symmetry.space_group_name_H-M   'P 1'
#
loop_
_entity.id
_entity.type
_entity.pdbx_description
1 polymer ?
#
loop_
_entity_poly.entity_id
_entity_poly.type
_entity_poly.pdbx_seq_one_letter_code
_entity_poly.pdbx_strand_id
1 'polypeptide(L)'
;MSTLPTASAQQQISILHEIGQILGSTTKFEEALNVILKLMCDQLDMSLGTVSLLSQEASEVSIDVAYGLSQSEIKRGRYDVGEGITGKVVESGKPVIVPRISSEPLFLNRTGARGSSAKNQTSFICVPILQ
;
A
#
# COMPACT_ATOMS: atom_id res chain seq x y z
N MET A 1 3.30 17.65 -19.67
CA MET A 1 3.46 16.17 -19.61
C MET A 1 4.74 15.91 -18.85
N SER A 2 4.65 15.71 -17.53
CA SER A 2 5.81 15.53 -16.65
C SER A 2 6.12 14.05 -16.61
N THR A 3 7.22 13.63 -17.22
CA THR A 3 7.74 12.26 -17.10
C THR A 3 8.15 12.05 -15.64
N LEU A 4 7.41 11.21 -14.91
CA LEU A 4 7.85 10.69 -13.63
C LEU A 4 9.26 10.08 -13.82
N PRO A 5 10.22 10.32 -12.89
CA PRO A 5 11.50 9.64 -12.96
C PRO A 5 11.22 8.15 -12.81
N THR A 6 11.30 7.42 -13.92
CA THR A 6 11.14 5.97 -13.89
C THR A 6 12.44 5.43 -13.33
N ALA A 7 12.39 4.77 -12.17
CA ALA A 7 13.56 4.06 -11.65
C ALA A 7 14.17 3.21 -12.77
N SER A 8 15.48 3.36 -13.01
CA SER A 8 16.17 2.59 -14.04
C SER A 8 15.99 1.09 -13.78
N ALA A 9 16.03 0.27 -14.84
CA ALA A 9 15.91 -1.18 -14.70
C ALA A 9 16.93 -1.76 -13.69
N GLN A 10 18.14 -1.18 -13.64
CA GLN A 10 19.14 -1.49 -12.62
C GLN A 10 18.66 -1.20 -11.19
N GLN A 11 18.09 -0.01 -10.94
CA GLN A 11 17.56 0.34 -9.62
C GLN A 11 16.42 -0.61 -9.20
N GLN A 12 15.51 -0.95 -10.11
CA GLN A 12 14.41 -1.88 -9.81
C GLN A 12 14.92 -3.28 -9.43
N ILE A 13 15.90 -3.80 -10.16
CA ILE A 13 16.52 -5.11 -9.86
C ILE A 13 17.25 -5.07 -8.52
N SER A 14 17.98 -3.98 -8.23
CA SER A 14 18.67 -3.81 -6.94
C SER A 14 17.70 -3.78 -5.76
N ILE A 15 16.60 -3.03 -5.88
CA ILE A 15 15.56 -2.97 -4.84
C ILE A 15 14.94 -4.36 -4.64
N LEU A 16 14.61 -5.07 -5.72
CA LEU A 16 14.05 -6.42 -5.63
C LEU A 16 15.01 -7.41 -4.94
N HIS A 17 16.30 -7.31 -5.25
CA HIS A 17 17.33 -8.13 -4.61
C HIS A 17 17.47 -7.82 -3.11
N GLU A 18 17.40 -6.55 -2.72
CA GLU A 18 17.44 -6.13 -1.31
C GLU A 18 16.21 -6.62 -0.54
N ILE A 19 15.02 -6.52 -1.14
CA ILE A 19 13.78 -7.09 -0.59
C ILE A 19 13.94 -8.60 -0.35
N GLY A 20 14.48 -9.33 -1.33
CA GLY A 20 14.72 -10.77 -1.20
C GLY A 20 15.66 -11.13 -0.04
N GLN A 21 16.72 -10.35 0.16
CA GLN A 21 17.64 -10.54 1.29
C GLN A 21 16.98 -10.26 2.64
N ILE A 22 16.19 -9.18 2.75
CA ILE A 22 15.46 -8.84 3.97
C ILE A 22 14.52 -9.99 4.36
N LEU A 23 13.72 -10.48 3.41
CA LEU A 23 12.81 -11.61 3.63
C LEU A 23 13.55 -12.89 4.06
N GLY A 24 14.75 -13.15 3.54
CA GLY A 24 15.56 -14.31 3.90
C GLY A 24 16.28 -14.22 5.25
N SER A 25 16.43 -13.01 5.81
CA SER A 25 17.26 -12.76 7.00
C SER A 25 16.51 -12.80 8.34
N THR A 26 15.17 -12.79 8.34
CA THR A 26 14.37 -12.71 9.57
C THR A 26 13.29 -13.80 9.61
N THR A 27 13.05 -14.33 10.82
CA THR A 27 11.91 -15.22 11.09
C THR A 27 10.63 -14.44 11.39
N LYS A 28 10.71 -13.12 11.58
CA LYS A 28 9.57 -12.26 11.90
C LYS A 28 9.12 -11.50 10.66
N PHE A 29 8.03 -11.98 10.07
CA PHE A 29 7.50 -11.45 8.82
C PHE A 29 7.05 -9.99 8.91
N GLU A 30 6.38 -9.60 10.00
CA GLU A 30 5.94 -8.22 10.21
C GLU A 30 7.11 -7.23 10.24
N GLU A 31 8.22 -7.58 10.90
CA GLU A 31 9.43 -6.76 10.94
C GLU A 31 10.03 -6.63 9.53
N ALA A 32 10.06 -7.72 8.75
CA ALA A 32 10.50 -7.70 7.36
C ALA A 32 9.67 -6.74 6.51
N LEU A 33 8.34 -6.84 6.59
CA LEU A 33 7.41 -6.02 5.81
C LEU A 33 7.55 -4.54 6.16
N ASN A 34 7.75 -4.19 7.43
CA ASN A 34 8.00 -2.80 7.83
C ASN A 34 9.26 -2.24 7.17
N VAL A 35 10.36 -3.01 7.17
CA VAL A 35 11.62 -2.59 6.53
C VAL A 35 11.44 -2.47 5.00
N ILE A 36 10.73 -3.41 4.38
CA ILE A 36 10.46 -3.39 2.93
C ILE A 36 9.60 -2.18 2.54
N LEU A 37 8.51 -1.92 3.26
CA LEU A 37 7.66 -0.74 3.00
C LEU A 37 8.45 0.56 3.15
N LYS A 38 9.31 0.65 4.17
CA LYS A 38 10.20 1.80 4.34
C LYS A 38 11.16 1.95 3.15
N LEU A 39 11.85 0.89 2.76
CA LEU A 39 12.77 0.89 1.61
C LEU A 39 12.07 1.35 0.33
N MET A 40 10.85 0.83 0.06
CA MET A 40 10.07 1.23 -1.10
C MET A 40 9.68 2.71 -1.04
N CYS A 41 9.28 3.23 0.13
CA CYS A 41 8.93 4.64 0.28
C CYS A 41 10.14 5.56 0.06
N ASP A 42 11.29 5.19 0.63
CA ASP A 42 12.52 5.97 0.52
C ASP A 42 13.10 5.97 -0.92
N GLN A 43 12.92 4.89 -1.68
CA GLN A 43 13.51 4.72 -3.02
C GLN A 43 12.56 5.03 -4.20
N LEU A 44 11.24 4.97 -4.01
CA LEU A 44 10.24 5.09 -5.08
C LEU A 44 9.36 6.35 -4.97
N ASP A 45 9.75 7.32 -4.15
CA ASP A 45 9.00 8.56 -3.91
C ASP A 45 7.54 8.31 -3.46
N MET A 46 7.34 7.23 -2.69
CA MET A 46 6.03 6.90 -2.12
C MET A 46 5.90 7.53 -0.73
N SER A 47 4.79 8.21 -0.48
CA SER A 47 4.58 8.88 0.81
C SER A 47 4.08 7.94 1.92
N LEU A 48 3.44 6.83 1.55
CA LEU A 48 2.91 5.84 2.49
C LEU A 48 2.81 4.47 1.82
N GLY A 49 2.91 3.42 2.64
CA GLY A 49 2.74 2.04 2.22
C GLY A 49 2.03 1.24 3.31
N THR A 50 1.17 0.31 2.92
CA THR A 50 0.40 -0.52 3.86
C THR A 50 0.26 -1.94 3.32
N VAL A 51 0.33 -2.92 4.21
CA VAL A 51 -0.11 -4.30 3.97
C VAL A 51 -1.34 -4.55 4.84
N SER A 52 -2.37 -5.11 4.23
CA SER A 52 -3.65 -5.39 4.89
C SER A 52 -3.96 -6.87 4.84
N LEU A 53 -4.55 -7.38 5.92
CA LEU A 53 -4.95 -8.77 6.06
C LEU A 53 -6.47 -8.88 5.98
N LEU A 54 -6.93 -9.88 5.26
CA LEU A 54 -8.32 -10.31 5.27
C LEU A 54 -8.58 -11.15 6.53
N SER A 55 -9.70 -10.88 7.21
CA SER A 55 -10.14 -11.65 8.37
C SER A 55 -10.36 -13.14 8.00
N GLN A 56 -10.29 -14.02 9.00
CA GLN A 56 -10.56 -15.46 8.78
C GLN A 56 -11.98 -15.72 8.28
N GLU A 57 -12.92 -14.84 8.62
CA GLU A 57 -14.32 -14.88 8.19
C GLU A 57 -14.53 -14.31 6.78
N ALA A 58 -13.45 -13.85 6.12
CA ALA A 58 -13.46 -13.25 4.79
C ALA A 58 -14.46 -12.09 4.64
N SER A 59 -14.66 -11.33 5.72
CA SER A 59 -15.66 -10.26 5.81
C SER A 59 -15.04 -8.87 5.84
N GLU A 60 -13.90 -8.73 6.52
CA GLU A 60 -13.25 -7.43 6.78
C GLU A 60 -11.76 -7.51 6.42
N VAL A 61 -11.25 -6.45 5.81
CA VAL A 61 -9.83 -6.21 5.54
C VAL A 61 -9.35 -5.11 6.48
N SER A 62 -8.24 -5.36 7.18
CA SER A 62 -7.66 -4.38 8.10
C SER A 62 -6.15 -4.19 7.86
N ILE A 63 -5.64 -2.98 8.10
CA ILE A 63 -4.21 -2.69 7.99
C ILE A 63 -3.46 -3.36 9.13
N ASP A 64 -2.49 -4.20 8.77
CA ASP A 64 -1.65 -4.95 9.71
C ASP A 64 -0.25 -4.32 9.83
N VAL A 65 0.34 -3.97 8.69
CA VAL A 65 1.64 -3.29 8.61
C VAL A 65 1.51 -1.99 7.84
N ALA A 66 2.15 -0.91 8.31
CA ALA A 66 2.14 0.37 7.64
C ALA A 66 3.41 1.19 7.84
N TYR A 67 3.78 1.96 6.82
CA TYR A 67 4.79 3.01 6.87
C TYR A 67 4.16 4.36 6.52
N GLY A 68 4.54 5.41 7.27
CA GLY A 68 4.00 6.76 7.09
C GLY A 68 2.59 6.97 7.69
N LEU A 69 2.12 6.05 8.55
CA LEU A 69 0.85 6.17 9.28
C LEU A 69 1.08 6.11 10.79
N SER A 70 0.28 6.85 11.55
CA SER A 70 0.17 6.72 13.01
C SER A 70 -0.73 5.55 13.41
N GLN A 71 -0.59 5.07 14.66
CA GLN A 71 -1.40 3.98 15.17
C GLN A 71 -2.91 4.24 15.11
N SER A 72 -3.36 5.48 15.25
CA SER A 72 -4.77 5.84 15.14
C SER A 72 -5.26 5.76 13.69
N GLU A 73 -4.42 6.15 12.72
CA GLU A 73 -4.72 6.05 11.29
C GLU A 73 -4.78 4.60 10.82
N ILE A 74 -3.86 3.76 11.31
CA ILE A 74 -3.86 2.31 11.06
C ILE A 74 -5.16 1.68 11.56
N LYS A 75 -5.57 1.97 12.80
CA LYS A 75 -6.80 1.44 13.41
C LYS A 75 -8.08 1.81 12.65
N ARG A 76 -8.08 2.92 11.91
CA ARG A 76 -9.20 3.36 11.07
C ARG A 76 -9.24 2.69 9.70
N GLY A 77 -8.12 2.10 9.25
CA GLY A 77 -8.03 1.42 7.96
C GLY A 77 -8.67 0.04 7.97
N ARG A 78 -10.01 0.01 8.10
CA ARG A 78 -10.84 -1.18 7.97
C ARG A 78 -11.80 -1.01 6.80
N TYR A 79 -12.04 -2.08 6.07
CA TYR A 79 -12.86 -2.11 4.87
C TYR A 79 -13.63 -3.43 4.82
N ASP A 80 -14.93 -3.38 4.52
CA ASP A 80 -15.66 -4.62 4.21
C ASP A 80 -15.24 -5.14 2.83
N VAL A 81 -15.39 -6.45 2.59
CA VAL A 81 -15.17 -7.01 1.24
C VAL A 81 -16.12 -6.35 0.24
N GLY A 82 -15.59 -5.93 -0.91
CA GLY A 82 -16.30 -5.14 -1.93
C GLY A 82 -16.42 -3.63 -1.63
N GLU A 83 -15.98 -3.18 -0.45
CA GLU A 83 -16.08 -1.78 -0.04
C GLU A 83 -14.90 -0.92 -0.52
N GLY A 84 -15.20 0.18 -1.23
CA GLY A 84 -14.19 1.09 -1.75
C GLY A 84 -13.17 0.39 -2.66
N ILE A 85 -12.00 0.99 -2.85
CA ILE A 85 -10.95 0.38 -3.70
C ILE A 85 -10.36 -0.88 -3.04
N THR A 86 -9.95 -0.80 -1.77
CA THR A 86 -9.28 -1.92 -1.07
C THR A 86 -10.17 -3.15 -0.99
N GLY A 87 -11.43 -3.01 -0.56
CA GLY A 87 -12.37 -4.12 -0.48
C GLY A 87 -12.68 -4.74 -1.85
N LYS A 88 -12.76 -3.93 -2.92
CA LYS A 88 -12.93 -4.44 -4.30
C LYS A 88 -11.71 -5.18 -4.82
N VAL A 89 -10.49 -4.77 -4.47
CA VAL A 89 -9.27 -5.50 -4.85
C VAL A 89 -9.28 -6.89 -4.22
N VAL A 90 -9.68 -6.98 -2.96
CA VAL A 90 -9.82 -8.27 -2.26
C VAL A 90 -10.95 -9.12 -2.86
N GLU A 91 -12.12 -8.53 -3.12
CA GLU A 91 -13.25 -9.24 -3.75
C GLU A 91 -12.91 -9.76 -5.16
N SER A 92 -12.27 -8.92 -5.98
CA SER A 92 -12.02 -9.23 -7.39
C SER A 92 -10.74 -10.02 -7.64
N GLY A 93 -9.80 -10.02 -6.69
CA GLY A 93 -8.46 -10.59 -6.87
C GLY A 93 -7.64 -9.89 -7.96
N LYS A 94 -7.99 -8.65 -8.33
CA LYS A 94 -7.33 -7.87 -9.40
C LYS A 94 -6.70 -6.59 -8.88
N PRO A 95 -5.52 -6.18 -9.38
CA PRO A 95 -4.91 -4.93 -8.99
C PRO A 95 -5.72 -3.72 -9.51
N VAL A 96 -5.69 -2.63 -8.75
CA VAL A 96 -6.29 -1.35 -9.13
C VAL A 96 -5.25 -0.24 -9.00
N ILE A 97 -5.17 0.59 -10.05
CA ILE A 97 -4.33 1.79 -10.10
C ILE A 97 -5.25 2.99 -10.21
N VAL A 98 -5.12 3.91 -9.26
CA VAL A 98 -5.85 5.18 -9.20
C VAL A 98 -4.84 6.30 -9.44
N PRO A 99 -4.79 6.91 -10.64
CA PRO A 99 -3.82 7.98 -10.94
C PRO A 99 -4.02 9.24 -10.09
N ARG A 100 -5.21 9.46 -9.57
CA ARG A 100 -5.53 10.61 -8.72
C ARG A 100 -6.67 10.25 -7.77
N ILE A 101 -6.35 10.19 -6.48
CA ILE A 101 -7.34 9.83 -5.46
C ILE A 101 -8.44 10.88 -5.28
N SER A 102 -8.20 12.15 -5.59
CA SER A 102 -9.24 13.19 -5.47
C SER A 102 -10.34 13.09 -6.52
N SER A 103 -10.10 12.37 -7.62
CA SER A 103 -11.10 12.14 -8.69
C SER A 103 -11.71 10.74 -8.64
N GLU A 104 -11.38 9.93 -7.63
CA GLU A 104 -11.86 8.55 -7.51
C GLU A 104 -12.95 8.44 -6.44
N PRO A 105 -14.24 8.30 -6.81
CA PRO A 105 -15.34 8.23 -5.86
C PRO A 105 -15.25 7.05 -4.89
N LEU A 106 -14.63 5.94 -5.29
CA LEU A 106 -14.47 4.75 -4.45
C LEU A 106 -13.30 4.86 -3.47
N PHE A 107 -12.52 5.94 -3.52
CA PHE A 107 -11.42 6.16 -2.58
C PHE A 107 -11.94 6.77 -1.27
N LEU A 108 -12.17 5.90 -0.28
CA LEU A 108 -12.80 6.28 1.00
C LEU A 108 -11.91 7.09 1.94
N ASN A 109 -10.58 7.12 1.72
CA ASN A 109 -9.62 7.79 2.60
C ASN A 109 -9.79 7.43 4.10
N ARG A 110 -10.09 6.16 4.40
CA ARG A 110 -10.43 5.68 5.76
C ARG A 110 -9.37 6.02 6.81
N THR A 111 -8.09 5.94 6.43
CA THR A 111 -6.98 6.26 7.33
C THR A 111 -6.96 7.73 7.71
N GLY A 112 -7.47 8.63 6.86
CA GLY A 112 -7.45 10.08 7.10
C GLY A 112 -6.06 10.72 6.98
N ALA A 113 -5.03 9.94 6.66
CA ALA A 113 -3.63 10.38 6.70
C ALA A 113 -3.24 11.42 5.64
N ARG A 114 -4.12 11.67 4.67
CA ARG A 114 -3.90 12.65 3.62
C ARG A 114 -4.71 13.92 3.91
N GLY A 115 -4.00 15.01 4.18
CA GLY A 115 -4.59 16.36 4.25
C GLY A 115 -5.17 16.82 2.91
N SER A 116 -6.08 17.80 2.94
CA SER A 116 -6.84 18.26 1.78
C SER A 116 -5.98 18.66 0.56
N SER A 117 -4.80 19.25 0.81
CA SER A 117 -3.87 19.66 -0.26
C SER A 117 -3.13 18.48 -0.91
N ALA A 118 -2.78 17.44 -0.13
CA ALA A 118 -2.09 16.26 -0.64
C ALA A 118 -3.00 15.36 -1.51
N LYS A 119 -4.32 15.39 -1.27
CA LYS A 119 -5.29 14.61 -2.05
C LYS A 119 -5.27 14.96 -3.54
N ASN A 120 -4.92 16.20 -3.88
CA ASN A 120 -5.04 16.70 -5.24
C ASN A 120 -3.99 16.17 -6.22
N GLN A 121 -2.90 15.56 -5.78
CA GLN A 121 -1.85 15.05 -6.67
C GLN A 121 -1.33 13.65 -6.30
N THR A 122 -2.02 12.92 -5.42
CA THR A 122 -1.57 11.59 -5.04
C THR A 122 -2.21 10.50 -5.90
N SER A 123 -1.36 9.63 -6.44
CA SER A 123 -1.75 8.33 -6.99
C SER A 123 -1.89 7.27 -5.88
N PHE A 124 -2.66 6.22 -6.14
CA PHE A 124 -2.80 5.08 -5.26
C PHE A 124 -2.75 3.79 -6.08
N ILE A 125 -2.02 2.80 -5.57
CA ILE A 125 -1.90 1.47 -6.18
C ILE A 125 -2.26 0.46 -5.10
N CYS A 126 -3.14 -0.48 -5.43
CA CYS A 126 -3.53 -1.58 -4.57
C CYS A 126 -3.43 -2.88 -5.36
N VAL A 127 -2.64 -3.83 -4.84
CA VAL A 127 -2.33 -5.10 -5.49
C VAL A 127 -2.73 -6.22 -4.53
N PRO A 128 -3.48 -7.23 -4.98
CA PRO A 128 -3.82 -8.38 -4.17
C PRO A 128 -2.60 -9.27 -3.99
N ILE A 129 -2.38 -9.77 -2.78
CA ILE A 129 -1.41 -10.82 -2.48
C ILE A 129 -2.21 -12.13 -2.43
N LEU A 130 -2.07 -12.93 -3.48
CA LEU A 130 -2.79 -14.20 -3.61
C LEU A 130 -1.87 -15.35 -3.18
N GLN A 131 -2.48 -16.37 -2.57
CA GLN A 131 -1.80 -17.60 -2.14
C GLN A 131 -1.62 -18.59 -3.28
#